data_AF-A0A7S0Y866-F1
#
_entry.id   AF-A0A7S0Y866-F1
#
_cell.length_a   1.000
_cell.length_b   1.000
_cell.length_c   1.000
_cell.angle_alpha   90.00
_cell.angle_beta   90.00
_cell.angle_gamma   90.00
#
_symmetry.space_group_name_H-M   'P 1'
#
loop_
_entity.id
_entity.type
_entity.pdbx_description
1 polymer ?
#
loop_
_entity_poly.entity_id
_entity_poly.type
_entity_poly.pdbx_seq_one_letter_code
_entity_poly.pdbx_strand_id
1 'polypeptide(L)'
;NGKSSCKNAIYQLEDAVGVLQHHDGVSGTSKQHVAYDYAKLVQAGINAVVPHVIERLKLVLLGPDKFENYLKDLTYCQLLNETKCGISADATAEKHWSEGGDNKVIYVVIYNSLASNRSA
;
A
#
# COMPACT_ATOMS: atom_id res chain seq x y z
N ASN A 1 16.06 12.62 -10.99
CA ASN A 1 15.66 11.28 -11.46
C ASN A 1 14.60 10.58 -10.59
N GLY A 2 14.54 10.75 -9.25
CA GLY A 2 13.48 10.14 -8.42
C GLY A 2 12.13 10.90 -8.32
N LYS A 3 12.13 12.24 -8.40
CA LYS A 3 10.88 13.06 -8.33
C LYS A 3 9.96 12.85 -9.54
N SER A 4 10.52 12.64 -10.75
CA SER A 4 9.75 12.34 -11.97
C SER A 4 9.07 10.97 -11.90
N SER A 5 9.72 9.98 -11.28
CA SER A 5 9.17 8.63 -11.11
C SER A 5 7.93 8.61 -10.23
N CYS A 6 7.99 9.24 -9.04
CA CYS A 6 6.84 9.32 -8.13
C CYS A 6 5.65 10.05 -8.78
N LYS A 7 5.91 11.16 -9.47
CA LYS A 7 4.89 11.91 -10.21
C LYS A 7 4.19 11.05 -11.27
N ASN A 8 4.96 10.31 -12.06
CA ASN A 8 4.42 9.42 -13.08
C ASN A 8 3.58 8.28 -12.48
N ALA A 9 4.01 7.73 -11.33
CA ALA A 9 3.24 6.71 -10.63
C ALA A 9 1.87 7.23 -10.17
N ILE A 10 1.83 8.46 -9.62
CA ILE A 10 0.58 9.11 -9.23
C ILE A 10 -0.32 9.29 -10.45
N TYR A 11 0.21 9.81 -11.57
CA TYR A 11 -0.55 9.96 -12.81
C TYR A 11 -1.11 8.64 -13.35
N GLN A 12 -0.36 7.55 -13.24
CA GLN A 12 -0.86 6.24 -13.65
C GLN A 12 -2.10 5.81 -12.86
N LEU A 13 -2.14 6.07 -11.55
CA LEU A 13 -3.31 5.78 -10.72
C LEU A 13 -4.46 6.77 -10.98
N GLU A 14 -4.16 8.06 -11.14
CA GLU A 14 -5.15 9.10 -11.47
C GLU A 14 -5.86 8.80 -12.81
N ASP A 15 -5.10 8.44 -13.85
CA ASP A 15 -5.65 8.04 -15.15
C ASP A 15 -6.53 6.80 -15.04
N ALA A 16 -6.08 5.77 -14.32
CA ALA A 16 -6.86 4.55 -14.12
C ALA A 16 -8.17 4.80 -13.37
N VAL A 17 -8.14 5.61 -12.31
CA VAL A 17 -9.34 6.01 -11.57
C VAL A 17 -10.25 6.88 -12.43
N GLY A 18 -9.70 7.78 -13.23
CA GLY A 18 -10.44 8.62 -14.18
C GLY A 18 -11.18 7.80 -15.23
N VAL A 19 -10.53 6.78 -15.82
CA VAL A 19 -11.15 5.83 -16.74
C VAL A 19 -12.27 5.04 -16.04
N LEU A 20 -12.04 4.58 -14.80
CA LEU A 20 -13.08 3.88 -14.03
C LEU A 20 -14.30 4.77 -13.74
N GLN A 21 -14.16 6.09 -13.64
CA GLN A 21 -15.30 7.01 -13.46
C GLN A 21 -16.17 7.18 -14.71
N HIS A 22 -15.80 6.58 -15.86
CA HIS A 22 -16.71 6.46 -16.99
C HIS A 22 -18.05 5.89 -16.51
N HIS A 23 -19.15 6.36 -17.08
CA HIS A 23 -20.50 6.00 -16.63
C HIS A 23 -20.84 4.52 -16.82
N ASP A 24 -20.02 3.74 -17.55
CA ASP A 24 -20.07 2.26 -17.60
C ASP A 24 -19.00 1.54 -16.76
N GLY A 25 -18.12 2.30 -16.11
CA GLY A 25 -17.11 1.79 -15.19
C GLY A 25 -17.69 1.54 -13.81
N VAL A 26 -17.64 2.57 -12.96
CA VAL A 26 -18.07 2.47 -11.55
C VAL A 26 -19.55 2.08 -11.38
N SER A 27 -20.39 2.32 -12.37
CA SER A 27 -21.81 1.92 -12.38
C SER A 27 -22.01 0.39 -12.50
N GLY A 28 -21.00 -0.33 -12.99
CA GLY A 28 -21.12 -1.76 -13.29
C GLY A 28 -21.95 -2.09 -14.54
N THR A 29 -22.15 -1.14 -15.47
CA THR A 29 -22.94 -1.37 -16.70
C THR A 29 -22.11 -1.83 -17.92
N SER A 30 -20.80 -1.99 -17.78
CA SER A 30 -19.95 -2.56 -18.82
C SER A 30 -20.00 -4.10 -18.87
N LYS A 31 -19.49 -4.70 -19.96
CA LYS A 31 -19.33 -6.16 -20.05
C LYS A 31 -18.29 -6.64 -19.04
N GLN A 32 -18.42 -7.89 -18.57
CA GLN A 32 -17.54 -8.47 -17.55
C GLN A 32 -16.04 -8.33 -17.84
N HIS A 33 -15.61 -8.56 -19.09
CA HIS A 33 -14.20 -8.43 -19.45
C HIS A 33 -13.70 -6.99 -19.41
N VAL A 34 -14.57 -6.01 -19.62
CA VAL A 34 -14.26 -4.57 -19.50
C VAL A 34 -14.14 -4.21 -18.02
N ALA A 35 -15.05 -4.72 -17.17
CA ALA A 35 -14.94 -4.58 -15.72
C ALA A 35 -13.61 -5.16 -15.17
N TYR A 36 -13.17 -6.32 -15.70
CA TYR A 36 -11.86 -6.88 -15.36
C TYR A 36 -10.69 -6.01 -15.81
N ASP A 37 -10.81 -5.35 -16.96
CA ASP A 37 -9.79 -4.41 -17.44
C ASP A 37 -9.71 -3.17 -16.54
N TYR A 38 -10.84 -2.61 -16.12
CA TYR A 38 -10.86 -1.52 -15.13
C TYR A 38 -10.17 -1.92 -13.83
N ALA A 39 -10.48 -3.11 -13.29
CA ALA A 39 -9.84 -3.62 -12.08
C ALA A 39 -8.32 -3.78 -12.26
N LYS A 40 -7.89 -4.28 -13.42
CA LYS A 40 -6.47 -4.43 -13.78
C LYS A 40 -5.75 -3.08 -13.84
N LEU A 41 -6.35 -2.07 -14.47
CA LEU A 41 -5.79 -0.72 -14.57
C LEU A 41 -5.62 -0.10 -13.19
N VAL A 42 -6.66 -0.16 -12.35
CA VAL A 42 -6.62 0.40 -11.00
C VAL A 42 -5.56 -0.30 -10.15
N GLN A 43 -5.49 -1.64 -10.18
CA GLN A 43 -4.48 -2.37 -9.41
C GLN A 43 -3.06 -2.06 -9.91
N ALA A 44 -2.85 -1.88 -11.22
CA ALA A 44 -1.56 -1.46 -11.76
C ALA A 44 -1.15 -0.06 -11.25
N GLY A 45 -2.08 0.88 -11.19
CA GLY A 45 -1.86 2.21 -10.59
C GLY A 45 -1.52 2.13 -9.10
N ILE A 46 -2.24 1.32 -8.32
CA ILE A 46 -1.97 1.10 -6.89
C ILE A 46 -0.55 0.54 -6.71
N ASN A 47 -0.20 -0.50 -7.46
CA ASN A 47 1.13 -1.12 -7.41
C ASN A 47 2.26 -0.12 -7.73
N ALA A 48 2.02 0.83 -8.64
CA ALA A 48 3.00 1.86 -8.97
C ALA A 48 3.17 2.89 -7.85
N VAL A 49 2.09 3.32 -7.19
CA VAL A 49 2.10 4.39 -6.18
C VAL A 49 2.58 3.91 -4.80
N VAL A 50 2.20 2.71 -4.39
CA VAL A 50 2.44 2.18 -3.03
C VAL A 50 3.92 2.27 -2.60
N PRO A 51 4.92 1.84 -3.41
CA PRO A 51 6.33 1.94 -3.01
C PRO A 51 6.77 3.39 -2.72
N HIS A 52 6.26 4.36 -3.48
CA HIS A 52 6.56 5.77 -3.29
C HIS A 52 5.87 6.36 -2.06
N VAL A 53 4.64 5.94 -1.76
CA VAL A 53 3.95 6.34 -0.52
C VAL A 53 4.69 5.82 0.70
N ILE A 54 5.11 4.55 0.69
CA ILE A 54 5.92 3.95 1.75
C ILE A 54 7.23 4.71 1.95
N GLU A 55 7.97 4.99 0.87
CA GLU A 55 9.20 5.77 0.91
C GLU A 55 8.98 7.15 1.55
N ARG A 56 7.93 7.87 1.14
CA ARG A 56 7.61 9.21 1.66
C ARG A 56 7.17 9.18 3.11
N LEU A 57 6.36 8.20 3.52
CA LEU A 57 5.98 8.01 4.91
C LEU A 57 7.21 7.76 5.78
N LYS A 58 8.13 6.89 5.34
CA LYS A 58 9.38 6.64 6.05
C LYS A 58 10.22 7.92 6.18
N LEU A 59 10.32 8.70 5.11
CA LEU A 59 11.04 9.97 5.12
C LEU A 59 10.44 10.97 6.13
N VAL A 60 9.11 11.08 6.19
CA VAL A 60 8.41 11.98 7.14
C VAL A 60 8.57 11.51 8.58
N LEU A 61 8.50 10.20 8.83
CA LEU A 61 8.54 9.63 10.19
C LEU A 61 9.96 9.55 10.76
N LEU A 62 10.94 9.23 9.92
CA LEU A 62 12.31 8.90 10.36
C LEU A 62 13.34 9.97 10.00
N GLY A 63 13.01 10.88 9.08
CA GLY A 63 13.93 11.86 8.52
C GLY A 63 14.87 11.28 7.45
N PRO A 64 15.58 12.16 6.72
CA PRO A 64 16.43 11.78 5.59
C PRO A 64 17.61 10.89 5.97
N ASP A 65 18.11 10.98 7.21
CA ASP A 65 19.32 10.25 7.63
C ASP A 65 19.03 8.79 8.03
N LYS A 66 17.76 8.47 8.36
CA LYS A 66 17.39 7.18 8.95
C LYS A 66 16.46 6.34 8.07
N PHE A 67 15.74 6.94 7.12
CA PHE A 67 14.69 6.23 6.39
C PHE A 67 15.22 5.05 5.53
N GLU A 68 16.48 5.08 5.09
CA GLU A 68 17.08 3.97 4.34
C GLU A 68 17.42 2.76 5.23
N ASN A 69 17.69 2.99 6.51
CA ASN A 69 18.21 1.97 7.43
C ASN A 69 17.14 1.29 8.28
N TYR A 70 15.99 1.93 8.48
CA TYR A 70 14.90 1.40 9.30
C TYR A 70 13.67 1.06 8.45
N LEU A 71 12.81 0.16 8.96
CA LEU A 71 11.55 -0.23 8.31
C LEU A 71 11.76 -0.66 6.85
N LYS A 72 12.77 -1.50 6.59
CA LYS A 72 13.16 -1.91 5.23
C LYS A 72 12.10 -2.80 4.56
N ASP A 73 11.33 -3.49 5.38
CA ASP A 73 10.25 -4.42 5.06
C ASP A 73 8.85 -3.81 5.24
N LEU A 74 8.75 -2.49 5.47
CA LEU A 74 7.45 -1.83 5.56
C LEU A 74 6.67 -2.04 4.26
N THR A 75 5.50 -2.63 4.38
CA THR A 75 4.63 -3.01 3.26
C THR A 75 3.21 -2.55 3.50
N TYR A 76 2.46 -2.37 2.41
CA TYR A 76 1.04 -2.09 2.44
C TYR A 76 0.24 -3.38 2.31
N CYS A 77 -0.60 -3.68 3.30
CA CYS A 77 -1.46 -4.86 3.28
C CYS A 77 -2.84 -4.50 2.72
N GLN A 78 -3.04 -4.71 1.42
CA GLN A 78 -4.29 -4.38 0.72
C GLN A 78 -5.43 -5.38 1.00
N LEU A 79 -5.11 -6.63 1.39
CA LEU A 79 -6.06 -7.74 1.55
C LEU A 79 -6.46 -7.99 3.02
N LEU A 80 -6.50 -6.93 3.84
CA LEU A 80 -6.87 -7.05 5.26
C LEU A 80 -8.34 -7.49 5.46
N ASN A 81 -9.22 -7.20 4.49
CA ASN A 81 -10.59 -7.70 4.46
C ASN A 81 -10.67 -9.24 4.35
N GLU A 82 -9.64 -9.89 3.80
CA GLU A 82 -9.49 -11.34 3.74
C GLU A 82 -8.56 -11.88 4.84
N THR A 83 -8.23 -11.09 5.86
CA THR A 83 -7.25 -11.45 6.91
C THR A 83 -5.88 -11.82 6.34
N LYS A 84 -5.48 -11.22 5.22
CA LYS A 84 -4.20 -11.51 4.55
C LYS A 84 -3.23 -10.34 4.66
N CYS A 85 -2.10 -10.59 5.34
CA CYS A 85 -0.97 -9.68 5.41
C CYS A 85 0.30 -10.51 5.68
N GLY A 86 1.22 -10.57 4.70
CA GLY A 86 2.36 -11.49 4.75
C GLY A 86 3.29 -11.23 5.93
N ILE A 87 3.53 -9.96 6.26
CA ILE A 87 4.42 -9.57 7.37
C ILE A 87 3.87 -9.98 8.73
N SER A 88 2.55 -9.88 8.94
CA SER A 88 1.95 -10.33 10.20
C SER A 88 1.95 -11.85 10.29
N ALA A 89 1.63 -12.55 9.20
CA ALA A 89 1.63 -14.00 9.15
C ALA A 89 3.03 -14.60 9.44
N ASP A 90 4.10 -14.05 8.83
CA ASP A 90 5.47 -14.48 9.10
C ASP A 90 5.88 -14.17 10.55
N ALA A 91 5.61 -12.96 11.03
CA ALA A 91 5.97 -12.57 12.40
C ALA A 91 5.26 -13.42 13.48
N THR A 92 4.07 -13.97 13.19
CA THR A 92 3.34 -14.87 14.09
C THR A 92 3.58 -16.36 13.84
N ALA A 93 4.48 -16.73 12.92
CA ALA A 93 4.78 -18.13 12.64
C ALA A 93 5.38 -18.83 13.88
N GLU A 94 5.07 -20.13 14.08
CA GLU A 94 5.45 -20.91 15.26
C GLU A 94 6.94 -20.81 15.63
N LYS A 95 7.82 -20.80 14.63
CA LYS A 95 9.27 -20.62 14.79
C LYS A 95 9.69 -19.36 15.57
N HIS A 96 8.82 -18.36 15.67
CA HIS A 96 9.11 -17.07 16.30
C HIS A 96 8.55 -16.91 17.71
N TRP A 97 7.67 -17.81 18.17
CA TRP A 97 7.12 -17.76 19.53
C TRP A 97 7.36 -19.05 20.34
N SER A 98 7.90 -20.10 19.72
CA SER A 98 8.35 -21.30 20.42
C SER A 98 9.51 -21.02 21.38
N GLU A 99 9.67 -21.84 22.42
CA GLU A 99 10.77 -21.76 23.38
C GLU A 99 12.14 -21.80 22.65
N GLY A 100 12.96 -20.76 22.85
CA GLY A 100 14.23 -20.58 22.11
C GLY A 100 14.12 -19.96 20.71
N GLY A 101 12.92 -19.53 20.30
CA GLY A 101 12.68 -18.84 19.03
C GLY A 101 13.11 -17.37 19.01
N ASP A 102 13.46 -16.87 17.83
CA ASP A 102 13.76 -15.45 17.63
C ASP A 102 12.45 -14.64 17.64
N ASN A 103 12.15 -14.01 18.77
CA ASN A 103 11.02 -13.08 18.90
C ASN A 103 11.10 -11.99 17.82
N LYS A 104 10.04 -11.85 17.03
CA LYS A 104 9.91 -10.78 16.02
C LYS A 104 9.03 -9.66 16.55
N VAL A 105 9.47 -8.42 16.35
CA VAL A 105 8.70 -7.22 16.64
C VAL A 105 8.05 -6.73 15.35
N ILE A 106 6.73 -6.53 15.37
CA ILE A 106 5.99 -5.93 14.26
C ILE A 106 5.90 -4.42 14.52
N TYR A 107 6.31 -3.63 13.54
CA TYR A 107 6.07 -2.18 13.53
C TYR A 107 4.86 -1.88 12.65
N VAL A 108 3.89 -1.14 13.19
CA VAL A 108 2.70 -0.69 12.46
C VAL A 108 2.76 0.82 12.31
N VAL A 109 2.71 1.29 11.07
CA VAL A 109 2.67 2.72 10.75
C VAL A 109 1.23 3.10 10.40
N ILE A 110 0.70 4.11 11.10
CA ILE A 110 -0.66 4.62 10.88
C ILE A 110 -0.56 6.04 10.34
N TYR A 111 -1.16 6.28 9.18
CA TYR A 111 -1.28 7.61 8.59
C TYR A 111 -2.74 8.07 8.63
N ASN A 112 -2.98 9.22 9.26
CA ASN A 112 -4.27 9.88 9.26
C ASN A 112 -4.30 10.95 8.15
N SER A 113 -5.11 10.75 7.13
CA SER A 113 -5.25 11.70 6.02
C SER A 113 -6.13 12.91 6.33
N LEU A 114 -6.74 12.97 7.53
CA LEU A 114 -7.58 14.09 7.96
C LEU A 114 -6.74 15.18 8.63
N ALA A 115 -7.21 16.43 8.52
CA ALA A 115 -6.65 17.57 9.24
C ALA A 115 -7.04 17.60 10.73
N SER A 116 -7.80 16.61 11.21
CA SER A 116 -8.27 16.48 12.58
C SER A 116 -7.77 15.19 13.22
N ASN A 117 -7.59 15.21 14.55
CA ASN A 117 -7.24 14.00 15.31
C ASN A 117 -8.30 12.91 15.15
N ARG A 118 -7.84 11.65 15.12
CA ARG A 118 -8.67 10.46 15.07
C ARG A 118 -8.04 9.37 15.92
N SER A 119 -8.85 8.73 16.76
CA SER A 119 -8.49 7.52 17.52
C SER A 119 -9.36 6.36 17.08
N ALA A 120 -8.89 5.14 17.35
CA ALA A 120 -9.70 3.93 17.24
C ALA A 120 -10.73 3.86 18.38
#